data_AF-A0A1H1S2W4-F1
#
_entry.id   AF-A0A1H1S2W4-F1
#
_cell.length_a   1.000
_cell.length_b   1.000
_cell.length_c   1.000
_cell.angle_alpha   90.00
_cell.angle_beta   90.00
_cell.angle_gamma   90.00
#
_symmetry.space_group_name_H-M   'P 1'
#
loop_
_entity.id
_entity.type
_entity.pdbx_description
1 polymer ?
#
loop_
_entity_poly.entity_id
_entity_poly.type
_entity_poly.pdbx_seq_one_letter_code
_entity_poly.pdbx_strand_id
1 'polypeptide(L)' 'MKKNNFYYFKRALLLSLPIAVFIIISELFDIELSDSNAVIKAFAKGFFVGVLTGVILGILNIFAKIDTFLKKE' A
#
# COMPACT_ATOMS: atom_id res chain seq x y z
N MET A 1 16.07 5.14 -20.50
CA MET A 1 15.59 6.34 -19.79
C MET A 1 16.08 6.32 -18.35
N LYS A 2 16.58 7.44 -17.81
CA LYS A 2 16.92 7.54 -16.38
C LYS A 2 15.63 7.44 -15.55
N LYS A 3 15.58 6.53 -14.59
CA LYS A 3 14.45 6.40 -13.65
C LYS A 3 14.41 7.64 -12.75
N ASN A 4 13.26 8.31 -12.69
CA ASN A 4 13.03 9.47 -11.83
C ASN A 4 12.45 9.05 -10.47
N ASN A 5 12.33 9.98 -9.53
CA ASN A 5 11.81 9.69 -8.19
C ASN A 5 10.38 9.10 -8.22
N PHE A 6 9.55 9.57 -9.17
CA PHE A 6 8.19 9.07 -9.35
C PHE A 6 8.15 7.57 -9.70
N TYR A 7 9.12 7.08 -10.48
CA TYR A 7 9.24 5.65 -10.80
C TYR A 7 9.41 4.81 -9.52
N TYR A 8 10.30 5.22 -8.61
CA TYR A 8 10.56 4.50 -7.36
C TYR A 8 9.36 4.58 -6.41
N PHE A 9 8.72 5.75 -6.32
CA PHE A 9 7.54 5.98 -5.50
C PHE A 9 6.36 5.08 -5.92
N LYS A 10 6.00 5.11 -7.21
CA LYS A 10 4.86 4.34 -7.74
C LYS A 10 5.04 2.83 -7.54
N ARG A 11 6.26 2.32 -7.67
CA ARG A 11 6.54 0.89 -7.52
C ARG A 11 6.29 0.41 -6.09
N ALA A 12 6.63 1.21 -5.09
CA ALA A 12 6.36 0.89 -3.69
C ALA A 12 4.88 1.03 -3.32
N LEU A 13 4.17 2.00 -3.92
CA LEU A 13 2.71 2.12 -3.80
C LEU A 13 1.98 0.87 -4.29
N LEU A 14 2.46 0.24 -5.37
CA LEU A 14 1.88 -1.01 -5.84
C LEU A 14 2.08 -2.17 -4.85
N LEU A 15 3.14 -2.14 -4.04
CA LEU A 15 3.40 -3.15 -3.03
C LEU A 15 2.51 -3.01 -1.79
N SER A 16 1.84 -1.87 -1.59
CA SER A 16 0.90 -1.69 -0.47
C SER A 16 -0.53 -2.18 -0.76
N LEU A 17 -0.85 -2.50 -2.03
CA LEU A 17 -2.14 -3.06 -2.43
C LEU A 17 -2.49 -4.36 -1.68
N PRO A 18 -1.61 -5.36 -1.57
CA PRO A 18 -1.87 -6.56 -0.79
C PRO A 18 -2.17 -6.28 0.68
N ILE A 19 -1.51 -5.28 1.28
CA ILE A 19 -1.72 -4.87 2.68
C ILE A 19 -3.13 -4.29 2.84
N ALA A 20 -3.54 -3.41 1.93
CA ALA A 20 -4.89 -2.83 1.93
C ALA A 20 -5.95 -3.93 1.80
N VAL A 21 -5.79 -4.83 0.83
CA VAL A 21 -6.72 -5.94 0.58
C VAL A 21 -6.78 -6.87 1.79
N PHE A 22 -5.65 -7.22 2.39
CA PHE A 22 -5.60 -8.07 3.57
C PHE A 22 -6.40 -7.47 4.74
N ILE A 23 -6.24 -6.17 5.01
CA ILE A 23 -6.96 -5.48 6.08
C ILE A 23 -8.48 -5.47 5.80
N ILE A 24 -8.87 -5.12 4.56
CA ILE A 24 -10.29 -5.10 4.18
C ILE A 24 -10.91 -6.47 4.37
N ILE A 25 -10.27 -7.52 3.85
CA ILE A 25 -10.77 -8.90 3.96
C ILE A 25 -10.84 -9.33 5.42
N SER A 26 -9.80 -9.04 6.21
CA SER A 26 -9.77 -9.41 7.63
C SER A 26 -10.91 -8.76 8.41
N GLU A 27 -11.17 -7.46 8.18
CA GLU A 27 -12.28 -6.78 8.84
C GLU A 27 -13.64 -7.24 8.32
N LEU A 28 -13.78 -7.55 7.03
CA LEU A 28 -15.02 -8.10 6.48
C LEU A 28 -15.41 -9.46 7.11
N PHE A 29 -14.43 -10.24 7.58
CA PHE A 29 -14.70 -11.49 8.31
C PHE A 29 -15.14 -11.26 9.77
N ASP A 30 -14.84 -10.10 10.35
CA ASP A 30 -15.14 -9.77 11.75
C ASP A 30 -16.41 -8.91 11.93
N ILE A 31 -16.99 -8.38 10.86
CA ILE A 31 -18.17 -7.50 10.93
C ILE A 31 -19.45 -8.15 10.39
N GLU A 32 -20.61 -7.65 10.82
CA GLU A 32 -21.89 -7.96 10.19
C GLU A 32 -22.03 -7.23 8.85
N LEU A 33 -22.07 -7.99 7.76
CA LEU A 33 -22.22 -7.46 6.40
C LEU A 33 -23.56 -6.75 6.15
N SER A 34 -24.55 -6.94 7.03
CA SER A 34 -25.83 -6.23 6.98
C SER A 34 -25.72 -4.77 7.43
N ASP A 35 -24.69 -4.40 8.20
CA ASP A 35 -24.44 -3.01 8.57
C ASP A 35 -23.56 -2.33 7.52
N SER A 36 -24.19 -1.52 6.67
CA SER A 36 -23.51 -0.75 5.63
C SER A 36 -22.46 0.21 6.19
N ASN A 37 -22.62 0.72 7.40
CA ASN A 37 -21.61 1.58 8.03
C ASN A 37 -20.36 0.80 8.43
N ALA A 38 -20.53 -0.43 8.93
CA ALA A 38 -19.41 -1.30 9.27
C ALA A 38 -18.60 -1.66 8.01
N VAL A 39 -19.28 -1.99 6.91
CA VAL A 39 -18.64 -2.26 5.62
C VAL A 39 -17.86 -1.06 5.13
N ILE A 40 -18.45 0.14 5.12
CA ILE A 40 -17.76 1.37 4.68
C ILE A 40 -16.53 1.64 5.56
N LYS A 41 -16.62 1.46 6.88
CA LYS A 41 -15.48 1.62 7.78
C LYS A 41 -14.35 0.65 7.46
N ALA A 42 -14.66 -0.59 7.13
CA ALA A 42 -13.65 -1.58 6.77
C ALA A 42 -12.88 -1.19 5.50
N PHE A 43 -13.60 -0.77 4.47
CA PHE A 43 -12.99 -0.25 3.25
C PHE A 43 -12.18 1.03 3.50
N ALA A 44 -12.71 1.96 4.29
CA ALA A 44 -12.03 3.22 4.61
C ALA A 44 -10.73 2.98 5.39
N LYS A 45 -10.74 2.08 6.37
CA LYS A 45 -9.55 1.73 7.16
C LYS A 45 -8.50 1.06 6.29
N GLY A 46 -8.87 0.04 5.52
CA GLY A 46 -7.94 -0.65 4.64
C GLY A 46 -7.35 0.26 3.56
N PHE A 47 -8.16 1.16 3.00
CA PHE A 47 -7.68 2.20 2.09
C PHE A 47 -6.69 3.15 2.77
N PHE A 48 -7.05 3.67 3.96
CA PHE A 48 -6.20 4.59 4.70
C PHE A 48 -4.85 3.97 5.06
N VAL A 49 -4.86 2.76 5.63
CA VAL A 49 -3.62 2.04 5.97
C VAL A 49 -2.81 1.72 4.72
N GLY A 50 -3.46 1.23 3.65
CA GLY A 50 -2.80 0.93 2.39
C GLY A 50 -2.12 2.13 1.74
N VAL A 51 -2.78 3.29 1.74
CA VAL A 51 -2.22 4.55 1.23
C VAL A 51 -1.07 5.00 2.12
N LEU A 52 -1.25 5.03 3.44
CA LEU A 52 -0.22 5.48 4.37
C LEU A 52 1.05 4.63 4.27
N THR A 53 0.90 3.30 4.29
CA THR A 53 2.02 2.36 4.11
C THR A 53 2.67 2.54 2.74
N GLY A 54 1.88 2.69 1.67
CA GLY A 54 2.39 2.92 0.32
C GLY A 54 3.19 4.21 0.19
N VAL A 55 2.75 5.30 0.83
CA VAL A 55 3.45 6.58 0.87
C VAL A 55 4.78 6.44 1.61
N ILE A 56 4.78 5.82 2.80
CA ILE A 56 5.99 5.60 3.60
C ILE A 56 7.01 4.76 2.80
N LEU A 57 6.57 3.63 2.25
CA LEU A 57 7.43 2.77 1.43
C LEU A 57 7.91 3.48 0.16
N GLY A 58 7.07 4.31 -0.46
CA GLY A 58 7.43 5.12 -1.62
C GLY A 58 8.54 6.11 -1.32
N ILE A 59 8.46 6.81 -0.19
CA ILE A 59 9.49 7.73 0.27
C ILE A 59 10.79 6.96 0.54
N LEU A 60 10.72 5.85 1.29
CA LEU A 60 11.87 5.00 1.57
C LEU A 60 12.53 4.48 0.29
N ASN A 61 11.74 4.06 -0.70
CA ASN A 61 12.25 3.54 -1.96
C ASN A 61 12.91 4.61 -2.84
N ILE A 62 12.46 5.88 -2.76
CA ILE A 62 13.15 7.01 -3.40
C ILE A 62 14.56 7.17 -2.82
N PHE A 63 14.70 7.14 -1.48
CA PHE A 63 15.99 7.32 -0.82
C PHE A 63 16.93 6.15 -1.04
N ALA A 64 16.44 4.93 -0.84
CA ALA A 64 17.25 3.73 -0.96
C ALA A 64 17.54 3.38 -2.43
N LYS A 65 16.73 3.85 -3.39
CA LYS A 65 16.80 3.48 -4.82
C LYS A 65 17.03 1.97 -4.99
N ILE A 66 16.26 1.14 -4.28
CA ILE A 66 16.54 -0.30 -4.04
C ILE A 66 16.83 -1.07 -5.34
N ASP A 67 16.19 -0.72 -6.46
CA ASP A 67 16.50 -1.30 -7.78
C ASP A 67 17.93 -1.08 -8.29
N THR A 68 18.62 -0.08 -7.76
CA THR A 68 20.01 0.27 -8.09
C THR A 68 20.99 -0.48 -7.19
N PHE A 69 20.57 -0.83 -5.98
CA PHE A 69 21.34 -1.67 -5.06
C PHE A 69 21.30 -3.13 -5.51
N LEU A 70 20.12 -3.68 -5.85
CA LEU A 70 19.95 -5.07 -6.31
C LEU A 70 20.49 -5.37 -7.71
N LYS A 71 20.85 -4.34 -8.50
CA LYS A 71 21.46 -4.49 -9.84
C LYS A 71 22.98 -4.37 -9.84
N LYS A 72 23.59 -4.08 -8.69
CA LYS A 72 25.04 -3.93 -8.54
C LYS A 72 25.74 -5.24 -8.16
N GLU A 73 24.98 -6.31 -7.99
CA GLU A 73 25.44 -7.70 -8.02
C GLU A 73 25.05 -8.33 -9.36
#